data_AF-A0A6P3IE63-F1
#
_entry.id   AF-A0A6P3IE63-F1
#
_cell.length_a   1.000
_cell.length_b   1.000
_cell.length_c   1.000
_cell.angle_alpha   90.00
_cell.angle_beta   90.00
_cell.angle_gamma   90.00
#
_symmetry.space_group_name_H-M   'P 1'
#
loop_
_entity.id
_entity.type
_entity.pdbx_description
1 polymer ?
#
loop_
_entity_poly.entity_id
_entity_poly.type
_entity_poly.pdbx_seq_one_letter_code
_entity_poly.pdbx_strand_id
1 'polypeptide(L)'
;MNDGTTPLILAARLAVEGMVAELINCQADVNAVDDHGKSALHWAAAVNNVEATLLLLKNGANRDMQDNKVHSLGSELGGRYSSASGYV
;
A
#
# COMPACT_ATOMS: atom_id res chain seq x y z
N MET A 1 -8.09 -12.78 -13.65
CA MET A 1 -6.95 -12.38 -12.81
C MET A 1 -7.56 -11.90 -11.51
N ASN A 2 -7.29 -12.60 -10.40
CA ASN A 2 -7.67 -12.15 -9.07
C ASN A 2 -6.46 -11.36 -8.58
N ASP A 3 -6.62 -10.06 -8.33
CA ASP A 3 -5.54 -9.13 -7.97
C ASP A 3 -5.43 -8.90 -6.45
N GLY A 4 -6.07 -9.75 -5.65
CA GLY A 4 -6.13 -9.60 -4.19
C GLY A 4 -7.02 -8.46 -3.69
N THR A 5 -7.75 -7.75 -4.57
CA THR A 5 -8.62 -6.65 -4.16
C THR A 5 -9.71 -7.12 -3.18
N THR A 6 -9.76 -6.51 -2.00
CA THR A 6 -10.87 -6.67 -1.04
C THR A 6 -12.02 -5.68 -1.35
N PRO A 7 -13.24 -5.93 -0.85
CA PRO A 7 -14.33 -4.95 -0.97
C PRO A 7 -13.99 -3.57 -0.40
N LEU A 8 -13.21 -3.53 0.69
CA LEU A 8 -12.79 -2.27 1.31
C LEU A 8 -11.79 -1.52 0.42
N ILE A 9 -10.85 -2.23 -0.22
CA ILE A 9 -9.95 -1.66 -1.23
C ILE A 9 -10.76 -1.10 -2.40
N LEU A 10 -11.76 -1.85 -2.89
CA LEU A 10 -12.58 -1.41 -4.01
C LEU A 10 -13.39 -0.14 -3.67
N ALA A 11 -14.01 -0.10 -2.49
CA ALA A 11 -14.78 1.07 -2.04
C ALA A 11 -13.90 2.32 -1.91
N ALA A 12 -12.69 2.18 -1.35
CA ALA A 12 -11.72 3.27 -1.25
C ALA A 12 -11.25 3.74 -2.64
N ARG A 13 -10.95 2.80 -3.55
CA ARG A 13 -10.50 3.08 -4.93
C ARG A 13 -11.57 3.79 -5.77
N LEU A 14 -12.84 3.48 -5.51
CA LEU A 14 -13.98 4.09 -6.22
C LEU A 14 -14.52 5.35 -5.52
N ALA A 15 -13.88 5.79 -4.42
CA ALA A 15 -14.32 6.91 -3.61
C ALA A 15 -15.79 6.82 -3.16
N VAL A 16 -16.18 5.69 -2.58
CA VAL A 16 -17.52 5.46 -2.04
C VAL A 16 -17.46 5.40 -0.51
N GLU A 17 -17.45 6.56 0.13
CA GLU A 17 -17.20 6.75 1.57
C GLU A 17 -18.21 6.00 2.43
N GLY A 18 -19.49 6.04 2.04
CA GLY A 18 -20.55 5.31 2.75
C GLY A 18 -20.27 3.81 2.79
N MET A 19 -19.75 3.24 1.69
CA MET A 19 -19.39 1.82 1.64
C MET A 19 -18.12 1.53 2.46
N VAL A 20 -17.15 2.45 2.47
CA VAL A 20 -15.98 2.35 3.35
C VAL A 20 -16.43 2.28 4.83
N ALA A 21 -17.34 3.15 5.25
CA ALA A 21 -17.87 3.17 6.61
C ALA A 21 -18.60 1.87 6.97
N GLU A 22 -19.51 1.38 6.13
CA GLU A 22 -20.25 0.15 6.38
C GLU A 22 -19.33 -1.07 6.46
N LEU A 23 -18.35 -1.19 5.56
CA LEU A 23 -17.40 -2.30 5.58
C LEU A 23 -16.53 -2.30 6.85
N ILE A 24 -16.08 -1.13 7.30
CA ILE A 24 -15.37 -0.98 8.57
C ILE A 24 -16.26 -1.39 9.75
N ASN A 25 -17.53 -0.97 9.76
CA ASN A 25 -18.51 -1.36 10.79
C ASN A 25 -18.74 -2.88 10.83
N CYS A 26 -18.66 -3.54 9.67
CA CYS A 26 -18.69 -5.00 9.55
C CYS A 26 -17.36 -5.68 9.90
N GLN A 27 -16.42 -4.98 10.55
CA GLN A 27 -15.12 -5.51 10.98
C GLN A 27 -14.25 -5.99 9.80
N ALA A 28 -14.35 -5.35 8.63
CA ALA A 28 -13.40 -5.60 7.55
C ALA A 28 -11.97 -5.27 8.00
N ASP A 29 -11.00 -6.08 7.58
CA ASP A 29 -9.58 -5.81 7.84
C ASP A 29 -9.12 -4.55 7.08
N VAL A 30 -8.92 -3.46 7.83
CA VAL A 30 -8.48 -2.16 7.32
C VAL A 30 -7.07 -2.17 6.75
N ASN A 31 -6.25 -3.16 7.10
CA ASN A 31 -4.87 -3.30 6.68
C ASN A 31 -4.66 -4.41 5.64
N ALA A 32 -5.74 -5.06 5.18
CA ALA A 32 -5.66 -5.99 4.05
C ALA A 32 -5.09 -5.29 2.81
N VAL A 33 -4.28 -6.04 2.06
CA VAL A 33 -3.57 -5.55 0.87
C VAL A 33 -3.93 -6.36 -0.36
N ASP A 34 -3.89 -5.71 -1.51
CA ASP A 34 -3.93 -6.38 -2.82
C ASP A 34 -2.59 -7.04 -3.17
N ASP A 35 -2.50 -7.69 -4.33
CA ASP A 35 -1.28 -8.40 -4.78
C ASP A 35 -0.07 -7.45 -4.99
N HIS A 36 -0.31 -6.14 -5.07
CA HIS A 36 0.73 -5.11 -5.14
C HIS A 36 1.13 -4.59 -3.76
N GLY A 37 0.59 -5.15 -2.68
CA GLY A 37 0.84 -4.66 -1.32
C GLY A 37 0.08 -3.37 -0.99
N LYS A 38 -0.90 -2.96 -1.80
CA LYS A 38 -1.67 -1.73 -1.56
C LYS A 38 -2.90 -2.01 -0.72
N SER A 39 -2.99 -1.33 0.41
CA SER A 39 -4.17 -1.31 1.26
C SER A 39 -5.23 -0.31 0.79
N ALA A 40 -6.41 -0.34 1.40
CA ALA A 40 -7.47 0.64 1.15
C ALA A 40 -6.99 2.09 1.35
N LEU A 41 -6.06 2.32 2.29
CA LEU A 41 -5.49 3.64 2.54
C LEU A 41 -4.64 4.15 1.36
N HIS A 42 -3.87 3.26 0.70
CA HIS A 42 -3.13 3.63 -0.51
C HIS A 42 -4.07 4.11 -1.62
N TRP A 43 -5.17 3.39 -1.81
CA TRP A 43 -6.14 3.70 -2.85
C TRP A 43 -6.96 4.96 -2.56
N ALA A 44 -7.39 5.16 -1.30
CA ALA A 44 -8.07 6.40 -0.88
C ALA A 44 -7.17 7.63 -1.10
N ALA A 45 -5.88 7.55 -0.75
CA ALA A 45 -4.91 8.61 -0.99
C ALA A 45 -4.69 8.87 -2.50
N ALA A 46 -4.59 7.80 -3.31
CA ALA A 46 -4.37 7.92 -4.75
C ALA A 46 -5.50 8.65 -5.49
N VAL A 47 -6.74 8.55 -5.01
CA VAL A 47 -7.91 9.25 -5.60
C VAL A 47 -8.26 10.55 -4.89
N ASN A 48 -7.41 11.02 -3.97
CA ASN A 48 -7.64 12.23 -3.16
C ASN A 48 -8.95 12.17 -2.34
N ASN A 49 -9.34 10.97 -1.88
CA ASN A 49 -10.50 10.82 -1.00
C ASN A 49 -10.10 11.05 0.45
N VAL A 50 -10.21 12.31 0.88
CA VAL A 50 -9.86 12.74 2.24
C VAL A 50 -10.77 12.09 3.29
N GLU A 51 -12.05 11.92 3.01
CA GLU A 51 -13.00 11.36 3.97
C GLU A 51 -12.75 9.87 4.23
N ALA A 52 -12.60 9.06 3.18
CA ALA A 52 -12.20 7.66 3.30
C ALA A 52 -10.84 7.51 4.00
N THR A 53 -9.88 8.39 3.68
CA THR A 53 -8.57 8.42 4.35
C THR A 53 -8.73 8.61 5.87
N LEU A 54 -9.54 9.59 6.30
CA LEU A 54 -9.79 9.84 7.72
C LEU A 54 -10.54 8.69 8.39
N LEU A 55 -11.53 8.08 7.72
CA LEU A 55 -12.25 6.91 8.24
C LEU A 55 -11.30 5.73 8.47
N LEU A 56 -10.46 5.40 7.50
CA LEU A 56 -9.48 4.33 7.59
C LEU A 56 -8.46 4.59 8.72
N LEU A 57 -7.91 5.81 8.81
CA LEU A 57 -6.96 6.18 9.86
C LEU A 57 -7.56 6.12 11.26
N LYS A 58 -8.81 6.58 11.43
CA LYS A 58 -9.54 6.50 12.71
C LYS A 58 -9.75 5.05 13.16
N ASN A 59 -9.82 4.11 12.22
CA ASN A 59 -10.06 2.69 12.47
C ASN A 59 -8.79 1.83 12.43
N GLY A 60 -7.61 2.45 12.59
CA GLY A 60 -6.36 1.70 12.79
C GLY A 60 -5.64 1.28 11.51
N ALA A 61 -5.94 1.89 10.36
CA ALA A 61 -5.12 1.74 9.17
C ALA A 61 -3.68 2.22 9.44
N ASN A 62 -2.70 1.42 9.02
CA ASN A 62 -1.28 1.75 9.16
C ASN A 62 -0.90 2.86 8.16
N ARG A 63 -0.66 4.07 8.69
CA ARG A 63 -0.30 5.26 7.93
C ARG A 63 1.08 5.21 7.27
N ASP A 64 1.95 4.32 7.75
CA ASP A 64 3.34 4.20 7.30
C ASP A 64 3.56 2.92 6.46
N MET A 65 2.48 2.21 6.12
CA MET A 65 2.55 1.02 5.27
C MET A 65 3.10 1.39 3.90
N GLN A 66 4.06 0.59 3.41
CA GLN A 66 4.60 0.68 2.07
C GLN A 66 3.96 -0.39 1.20
N ASP A 67 3.70 -0.08 -0.06
CA ASP A 67 3.35 -1.09 -1.05
C ASP A 67 4.55 -1.99 -1.37
N ASN A 68 4.32 -3.07 -2.12
CA ASN A 68 5.41 -3.90 -2.59
C ASN A 68 6.29 -3.03 -3.48
N LYS A 69 7.48 -2.66 -2.99
CA LYS A 69 8.55 -2.17 -3.86
C LYS A 69 8.73 -3.25 -4.91
N VAL A 70 8.31 -2.98 -6.15
CA VAL A 70 8.78 -3.76 -7.30
C VAL A 70 10.28 -3.79 -7.11
N HIS A 71 10.85 -4.96 -6.80
CA HIS A 71 12.28 -5.10 -6.60
C HIS A 71 12.93 -4.64 -7.89
N SER A 72 13.35 -3.37 -7.93
CA SER A 72 14.26 -2.86 -8.93
C SER A 72 15.46 -3.78 -8.83
N LEU A 73 15.60 -4.64 -9.84
CA LEU A 73 16.76 -5.49 -10.14
C LEU A 73 18.00 -4.59 -10.31
N GLY A 74 18.49 -3.98 -9.22
CA GLY A 74 19.46 -2.89 -9.27
C GLY A 74 20.28 -2.67 -8.00
N SER A 75 20.11 -3.47 -6.94
CA SER A 75 20.98 -3.41 -5.76
C SER A 75 22.17 -4.38 -5.78
N GLU A 76 22.35 -5.21 -6.82
CA GLU A 76 23.48 -6.15 -6.90
C GLU A 76 24.77 -5.58 -7.54
N LEU A 77 24.82 -4.32 -7.99
CA LEU A 77 26.05 -3.74 -8.57
C LEU A 77 26.82 -2.77 -7.65
N GLY A 78 26.43 -2.63 -6.38
CA GLY A 78 27.08 -1.74 -5.42
C GLY A 78 28.31 -2.29 -4.68
N GLY A 79 28.75 -3.54 -4.96
CA GLY A 79 29.72 -4.24 -4.12
C GLY A 79 31.02 -4.73 -4.78
N ARG A 80 31.28 -4.44 -6.07
CA ARG A 80 32.45 -5.00 -6.78
C ARG A 80 33.29 -3.97 -7.55
N TYR A 81 33.52 -2.77 -7.01
CA TYR A 81 34.60 -1.89 -7.50
C TYR A 81 35.19 -1.04 -6.36
N SER A 82 35.68 -1.70 -5.30
CA SER A 82 36.53 -1.06 -4.29
C SER A 82 37.58 -2.04 -3.78
N SER A 83 38.40 -2.54 -4.71
CA SER A 83 39.78 -2.94 -4.41
C SER A 83 40.63 -2.84 -5.66
N ALA A 84 40.96 -1.60 -6.05
CA ALA A 84 42.25 -1.34 -6.67
C ALA A 84 43.15 -0.80 -5.56
N SER A 85 43.55 -1.70 -4.66
CA SER A 85 44.71 -1.51 -3.80
C SER A 85 45.96 -1.53 -4.69
N GLY A 86 46.88 -0.60 -4.45
CA GLY A 86 48.09 -0.42 -5.24
C GLY A 86 49.16 -1.50 -5.09
N TYR A 87 50.33 -1.19 -5.69
CA TYR A 87 51.52 -2.00 -5.95
C TYR A 87 51.32 -3.01 -7.10
N VAL A 88 52.04 -2.92 -8.23
CA VAL A 88 53.46 -2.57 -8.50
C VAL A 88 53.63 -1.66 -9.71
#